data_AF-A0AAV3UHK8-F1
#
_entry.id   AF-A0AAV3UHK8-F1
#
_cell.length_a   1.000
_cell.length_b   1.000
_cell.length_c   1.000
_cell.angle_alpha   90.00
_cell.angle_beta   90.00
_cell.angle_gamma   90.00
#
_symmetry.space_group_name_H-M   'P 1'
#
loop_
_entity.id
_entity.type
_entity.pdbx_description
1 polymer ?
#
loop_
_entity_poly.entity_id
_entity_poly.type
_entity_poly.pdbx_seq_one_letter_code
_entity_poly.pdbx_strand_id
1 'polypeptide(L)' 'MSRYPKSVRAASIKCIACNAPVVQTVDGAYGCVKCGDSPVEKKQMQKKEPAVAKSSPIADD' A
#
# COMPACT_ATOMS: atom_id res chain seq x y z
N MET A 1 -8.17 30.14 -7.16
CA MET A 1 -7.29 28.95 -7.29
C MET A 1 -8.04 27.81 -7.95
N SER A 2 -7.59 27.35 -9.11
CA SER A 2 -8.21 26.20 -9.81
C SER A 2 -8.10 24.95 -8.95
N ARG A 3 -9.19 24.67 -8.22
CA ARG A 3 -9.42 23.37 -7.58
C ARG A 3 -9.65 22.36 -8.70
N TYR A 4 -9.10 21.15 -8.57
CA TYR A 4 -9.27 20.01 -9.48
C TYR A 4 -10.70 19.90 -10.06
N PRO A 5 -10.89 19.33 -11.27
CA PRO A 5 -12.23 19.13 -11.84
C PRO A 5 -13.18 18.47 -10.83
N LYS A 6 -14.47 18.82 -10.88
CA LYS A 6 -15.46 18.34 -9.89
C LYS A 6 -15.46 16.81 -9.76
N SER A 7 -15.35 16.11 -10.88
CA SER A 7 -15.23 14.65 -10.94
C SER A 7 -14.06 14.11 -10.09
N VAL A 8 -12.91 14.77 -10.16
CA VAL A 8 -11.69 14.38 -9.43
C VAL A 8 -11.80 14.75 -7.94
N ARG A 9 -12.60 15.76 -7.57
CA ARG A 9 -12.84 16.09 -6.16
C ARG A 9 -13.60 14.98 -5.43
N ALA A 10 -14.48 14.26 -6.11
CA ALA A 10 -15.21 13.12 -5.58
C ALA A 10 -14.40 11.80 -5.63
N ALA A 11 -13.08 11.87 -5.71
CA ALA A 11 -12.22 10.68 -5.62
C ALA A 11 -12.48 9.88 -4.33
N SER A 12 -12.57 8.56 -4.48
CA SER A 12 -12.79 7.61 -3.39
C SER A 12 -11.64 7.55 -2.38
N ILE A 13 -10.43 7.94 -2.79
CA ILE A 13 -9.24 7.92 -1.96
C ILE A 13 -8.63 9.33 -1.92
N LYS A 14 -8.28 9.78 -0.70
CA LYS A 14 -7.66 11.08 -0.44
C LYS A 14 -6.35 10.90 0.33
N CYS A 15 -5.39 11.76 0.03
CA CYS A 15 -4.15 11.86 0.80
C CYS A 15 -4.44 12.53 2.15
N ILE A 16 -3.99 11.93 3.24
CA ILE A 16 -4.23 12.44 4.60
C ILE A 16 -3.57 13.81 4.81
N ALA A 17 -2.32 13.97 4.37
CA ALA A 17 -1.55 15.20 4.57
C ALA A 17 -2.11 16.39 3.77
N CYS A 18 -2.55 16.13 2.54
CA CYS A 18 -2.92 17.20 1.60
C CYS A 18 -4.42 17.37 1.37
N ASN A 19 -5.22 16.39 1.79
CA ASN A 19 -6.62 16.19 1.39
C ASN A 19 -6.83 16.23 -0.15
N ALA A 20 -5.79 15.92 -0.91
CA ALA A 20 -5.82 15.91 -2.37
C ALA A 20 -6.27 14.54 -2.90
N PRO A 21 -6.85 14.48 -4.10
CA PRO A 21 -7.18 13.22 -4.78
C PRO A 21 -5.97 12.28 -4.91
N VAL A 22 -6.22 10.99 -4.75
CA VAL A 22 -5.23 9.93 -5.01
C VAL A 22 -5.67 9.18 -6.27
N VAL A 23 -4.72 8.89 -7.15
CA VAL A 23 -4.94 8.15 -8.41
C VAL A 23 -4.17 6.85 -8.41
N GLN A 24 -4.65 5.84 -9.14
CA GLN A 24 -3.88 4.64 -9.43
C GLN A 24 -3.00 4.88 -10.66
N THR A 25 -1.71 4.56 -10.57
CA THR A 25 -0.77 4.60 -11.69
C THR A 25 -0.93 3.38 -12.59
N VAL A 26 -0.32 3.43 -13.78
CA VAL A 26 -0.32 2.31 -14.73
C VAL A 26 0.33 1.04 -14.16
N ASP A 27 1.29 1.20 -13.25
CA ASP A 27 1.95 0.09 -12.52
C ASP A 27 1.10 -0.44 -11.36
N GLY A 28 -0.11 0.10 -11.19
CA GLY A 28 -1.04 -0.29 -10.14
C GLY A 28 -0.67 0.24 -8.74
N ALA A 29 0.26 1.19 -8.64
CA ALA A 29 0.55 1.92 -7.40
C ALA A 29 -0.45 3.06 -7.20
N TYR A 30 -0.56 3.60 -5.98
CA TYR A 30 -1.42 4.75 -5.70
C TYR A 30 -0.57 5.98 -5.41
N GLY A 31 -0.90 7.12 -6.00
CA GLY A 31 -0.14 8.37 -5.82
C GLY A 31 -1.04 9.58 -5.60
N CYS A 32 -0.65 10.43 -4.65
CA CYS A 32 -1.30 11.73 -4.41
C CYS A 32 -0.95 12.71 -5.54
N VAL A 33 -1.96 13.30 -6.18
CA VAL A 33 -1.74 14.23 -7.31
C VAL A 33 -1.10 15.56 -6.91
N LYS A 34 -0.93 15.81 -5.61
CA LYS A 34 -0.35 17.06 -5.08
C LYS A 34 1.06 16.87 -4.53
N CYS A 35 1.27 15.93 -3.62
CA CYS A 35 2.56 15.72 -2.96
C CYS A 35 3.34 14.49 -3.46
N GLY A 36 2.71 13.60 -4.25
CA GLY A 36 3.35 12.39 -4.73
C GLY A 36 3.38 11.22 -3.74
N ASP A 37 3.02 11.44 -2.47
CA ASP A 37 2.98 10.36 -1.47
C ASP A 37 2.05 9.21 -1.89
N SER A 38 2.39 8.00 -1.44
CA SER A 38 1.60 6.78 -1.67
C SER A 38 0.84 6.41 -0.39
N PRO A 39 -0.40 6.91 -0.18
CA PRO A 39 -1.13 6.69 1.07
C PRO A 39 -1.75 5.29 1.18
N VAL A 40 -1.60 4.45 0.15
CA VAL A 40 -2.17 3.09 0.12
C VAL A 40 -1.04 2.10 -0.04
N GLU A 41 -0.58 1.56 1.09
CA GLU A 41 0.25 0.37 1.08
C GLU A 41 -0.67 -0.83 0.83
N LYS A 42 -0.48 -1.53 -0.30
CA LYS A 42 -1.10 -2.84 -0.49
C LYS A 42 -0.55 -3.73 0.61
N LYS A 43 -1.39 -4.07 1.59
CA LYS A 43 -1.07 -5.04 2.64
C LYS A 43 -0.80 -6.36 1.91
N GLN A 44 0.46 -6.62 1.60
CA GLN A 44 0.86 -7.89 1.03
C GLN A 44 0.49 -8.93 2.08
N MET A 45 -0.51 -9.75 1.76
CA MET A 45 -0.87 -10.87 2.60
C MET A 45 0.34 -11.81 2.54
N GLN A 46 1.26 -11.64 3.50
CA GLN A 46 2.41 -12.49 3.66
C GLN A 46 1.87 -13.90 3.83
N LYS A 47 1.98 -14.68 2.76
CA LYS A 47 1.74 -16.12 2.81
C LYS A 47 2.85 -16.64 3.72
N LYS A 48 2.58 -16.76 5.01
CA LYS A 48 3.50 -17.39 5.95
C LYS A 48 3.72 -18.81 5.44
N GLU A 49 4.88 -19.05 4.81
CA GLU A 49 5.35 -20.42 4.62
C GLU A 49 5.51 -21.03 6.01
N PRO A 50 5.01 -22.25 6.25
CA PRO A 50 5.07 -22.86 7.56
C PRO A 50 6.54 -23.10 7.92
N ALA A 51 6.93 -22.61 9.09
CA ALA A 51 8.26 -22.81 9.65
C ALA A 51 8.53 -24.31 9.76
N VAL A 52 9.43 -24.81 8.92
CA VAL A 52 9.93 -26.18 8.98
C VAL A 52 10.52 -26.40 10.37
N ALA A 53 9.87 -27.25 11.16
CA ALA A 53 10.35 -27.70 12.45
C ALA A 53 11.68 -28.43 12.25
N LYS A 54 12.78 -27.81 12.69
CA LYS A 54 14.06 -28.50 12.81
C LYS A 54 13.94 -29.46 14.00
N SER A 55 13.72 -30.73 13.71
CA SER A 55 13.89 -31.82 14.67
C SER A 55 15.37 -31.87 15.09
N SER A 56 15.63 -31.64 16.37
CA SER A 56 16.96 -31.80 16.97
C SER A 56 17.42 -33.26 16.89
N PRO A 57 18.68 -33.57 16.53
CA PRO A 57 19.22 -34.90 16.69
C PRO A 57 19.48 -35.19 18.18
N ILE A 58 19.09 -36.39 18.60
CA ILE A 58 19.29 -36.95 19.94
C ILE A 58 20.77 -37.33 20.06
N ALA A 59 21.40 -36.98 21.18
CA ALA A 59 22.78 -37.36 21.52
C ALA A 59 22.83 -38.83 21.98
N ASP A 60 23.85 -39.57 21.52
CA ASP A 60 24.22 -40.91 22.01
C ASP A 60 25.76 -41.01 22.01
N ASP A 61 26.37 -40.88 23.20
CA ASP A 61 27.55 -41.60 23.73
C ASP A 61 27.79 -41.19 25.20
#